data_AF-A0A973YW33-F1
#
_entry.id   AF-A0A973YW33-F1
#
_cell.length_a   1.000
_cell.length_b   1.000
_cell.length_c   1.000
_cell.angle_alpha   90.00
_cell.angle_beta   90.00
_cell.angle_gamma   90.00
#
_symmetry.space_group_name_H-M   'P 1'
#
loop_
_entity.id
_entity.type
_entity.pdbx_description
1 polymer ?
#
loop_
_entity_poly.entity_id
_entity_poly.type
_entity_poly.pdbx_seq_one_letter_code
_entity_poly.pdbx_strand_id
1 'polypeptide(L)'
;MGKAILRLVLGVLAGLVVMYIVIAGVEYVAHSLYPPPPGLSPTNTADIGAVLAAMPPQALALIVFAWVVGAFAGGFVAARVSKPWPRTAAMVIGLFVLLGVVGMIMMAPGHPT
;
A
#
# COMPACT_ATOMS: atom_id res chain seq x y z
N MET A 1 -20.21 -15.97 19.00
CA MET A 1 -18.93 -15.24 18.88
C MET A 1 -18.09 -15.70 17.68
N GLY A 2 -17.83 -17.01 17.48
CA GLY A 2 -16.97 -17.51 16.38
C GLY A 2 -17.33 -17.05 14.96
N LYS A 3 -18.62 -17.03 14.58
CA LYS A 3 -19.05 -16.55 13.24
C LYS A 3 -18.72 -15.08 12.97
N ALA A 4 -18.67 -14.25 14.01
CA ALA A 4 -18.35 -12.83 13.86
C ALA A 4 -16.85 -12.61 13.67
N ILE A 5 -16.02 -13.32 14.45
CA ILE A 5 -14.57 -13.31 14.31
C ILE A 5 -14.13 -13.86 12.94
N LEU A 6 -14.74 -14.95 12.48
CA LEU A 6 -14.43 -15.50 11.15
C LEU A 6 -14.72 -14.49 10.04
N ARG A 7 -15.86 -13.78 10.11
CA ARG A 7 -16.21 -12.73 9.14
C ARG A 7 -15.25 -11.54 9.20
N LEU A 8 -14.75 -11.20 10.38
CA LEU A 8 -13.72 -10.17 10.53
C LEU A 8 -12.42 -10.60 9.84
N VAL A 9 -11.91 -11.79 10.14
CA VAL A 9 -10.66 -12.31 9.55
C VAL A 9 -10.78 -12.39 8.04
N LEU A 10 -11.85 -13.00 7.52
CA LEU A 10 -12.08 -13.09 6.07
C LEU A 10 -12.23 -11.71 5.43
N GLY A 11 -12.86 -10.75 6.11
CA GLY A 11 -12.99 -9.40 5.62
C GLY A 11 -11.64 -8.68 5.53
N VAL A 12 -10.81 -8.79 6.57
CA VAL A 12 -9.45 -8.22 6.55
C VAL A 12 -8.61 -8.86 5.45
N LEU A 13 -8.63 -10.19 5.31
CA LEU A 13 -7.89 -10.88 4.24
C LEU A 13 -8.34 -10.42 2.84
N ALA A 14 -9.65 -10.37 2.59
CA ALA A 14 -10.18 -9.86 1.33
C ALA A 14 -9.79 -8.39 1.09
N GLY A 15 -9.84 -7.55 2.12
CA GLY A 15 -9.42 -6.16 2.06
C GLY A 15 -7.93 -6.00 1.74
N LEU A 16 -7.06 -6.81 2.34
CA LEU A 16 -5.62 -6.79 2.06
C LEU A 16 -5.30 -7.18 0.61
N VAL A 17 -5.99 -8.20 0.08
CA VAL A 17 -5.84 -8.61 -1.33
C VAL A 17 -6.25 -7.47 -2.25
N VAL A 18 -7.40 -6.83 -2.01
CA VAL A 18 -7.86 -5.72 -2.85
C VAL A 18 -6.94 -4.50 -2.73
N MET A 19 -6.51 -4.16 -1.51
CA MET A 19 -5.52 -3.11 -1.27
C MET A 19 -4.26 -3.34 -2.10
N TYR A 20 -3.69 -4.55 -2.04
CA TYR A 20 -2.47 -4.89 -2.78
C TYR A 20 -2.67 -4.80 -4.29
N ILE A 21 -3.77 -5.35 -4.83
CA ILE A 21 -4.06 -5.31 -6.26
C ILE A 21 -4.21 -3.86 -6.75
N VAL A 22 -4.89 -3.01 -5.98
CA VAL A 22 -5.10 -1.61 -6.34
C VAL A 22 -3.78 -0.84 -6.31
N ILE A 23 -2.96 -1.00 -5.28
CA ILE A 23 -1.64 -0.35 -5.18
C ILE A 23 -0.76 -0.81 -6.35
N ALA A 24 -0.61 -2.12 -6.55
CA ALA A 24 0.20 -2.68 -7.61
C ALA A 24 -0.26 -2.23 -9.01
N GLY A 25 -1.58 -2.14 -9.23
CA GLY A 25 -2.13 -1.65 -10.49
C GLY A 25 -1.79 -0.19 -10.76
N VAL A 26 -1.95 0.69 -9.76
CA VAL A 26 -1.62 2.12 -9.92
C VAL A 26 -0.12 2.33 -10.05
N GLU A 27 0.71 1.63 -9.26
CA GLU A 27 2.17 1.69 -9.37
C GLU A 27 2.68 1.14 -10.71
N TYR A 28 2.06 0.09 -11.25
CA TYR A 28 2.37 -0.40 -12.59
C TYR A 28 2.14 0.68 -13.66
N VAL A 29 1.00 1.37 -13.59
CA VAL A 29 0.74 2.52 -14.47
C VAL A 29 1.76 3.63 -14.24
N ALA A 30 2.11 3.93 -12.99
CA ALA A 30 3.11 4.94 -12.67
C ALA A 30 4.49 4.59 -13.27
N HIS A 31 4.96 3.35 -13.15
CA HIS A 31 6.21 2.89 -13.76
C HIS A 31 6.17 2.86 -15.29
N SER A 32 4.99 2.70 -15.90
CA SER A 32 4.84 2.80 -17.36
C SER A 32 4.95 4.26 -17.85
N LEU A 33 4.49 5.23 -17.05
CA LEU A 33 4.57 6.65 -17.37
C LEU A 33 5.94 7.25 -17.00
N TYR A 34 6.53 6.77 -15.92
CA TYR A 34 7.80 7.22 -15.34
C TYR A 34 8.69 5.99 -15.10
N PRO A 35 9.32 5.46 -16.17
CA PRO A 35 10.18 4.29 -16.03
C PRO A 35 11.37 4.59 -15.12
N PRO A 36 11.76 3.64 -14.25
CA PRO A 36 12.93 3.80 -13.40
C PRO A 36 14.21 3.90 -14.24
N PRO A 37 15.26 4.58 -13.74
CA PRO A 37 16.52 4.71 -14.46
C PRO A 37 17.15 3.35 -14.80
N PRO A 38 17.89 3.24 -15.93
CA PRO A 38 18.55 2.00 -16.31
C PRO A 38 19.47 1.48 -15.20
N GLY A 39 19.35 0.19 -14.88
CA GLY A 39 20.20 -0.47 -13.88
C GLY A 39 19.78 -0.26 -12.42
N LEU A 40 18.73 0.52 -12.13
CA LEU A 40 18.15 0.63 -10.80
C LEU A 40 16.80 -0.11 -10.73
N SER A 41 16.61 -0.91 -9.69
CA SER A 41 15.34 -1.60 -9.49
C SER A 41 14.55 -0.98 -8.32
N PRO A 42 13.30 -0.52 -8.54
CA PRO A 42 12.44 -0.03 -7.46
C PRO A 42 12.05 -1.12 -6.44
N THR A 43 12.29 -2.39 -6.76
CA THR A 43 12.08 -3.52 -5.83
C THR A 43 13.33 -3.88 -5.02
N ASN A 44 14.49 -3.32 -5.38
CA ASN A 44 15.73 -3.52 -4.66
C ASN A 44 15.90 -2.42 -3.61
N THR A 45 15.96 -2.82 -2.34
CA THR A 45 16.07 -1.88 -1.21
C THR A 45 17.34 -1.01 -1.28
N ALA A 46 18.42 -1.53 -1.86
CA ALA A 46 19.65 -0.76 -2.06
C ALA A 46 19.49 0.39 -3.06
N ASP A 47 18.58 0.24 -4.04
CA ASP A 47 18.41 1.18 -5.15
C ASP A 47 17.33 2.22 -4.86
N ILE A 48 16.42 1.96 -3.90
CA ILE A 48 15.27 2.81 -3.57
C ILE A 48 15.67 4.27 -3.37
N GLY A 49 16.78 4.55 -2.68
CA GLY A 49 17.22 5.93 -2.45
C GLY A 49 17.57 6.68 -3.75
N ALA A 50 18.31 6.02 -4.64
CA ALA A 50 18.69 6.58 -5.93
C ALA A 50 17.49 6.71 -6.88
N VAL A 51 16.57 5.72 -6.85
CA VAL A 51 15.30 5.78 -7.59
C VAL A 51 14.49 6.99 -7.13
N LEU A 52 14.24 7.13 -5.82
CA LEU A 52 13.45 8.24 -5.28
C LEU A 52 14.08 9.61 -5.56
N ALA A 53 15.41 9.73 -5.50
CA ALA A 53 16.11 10.97 -5.79
C ALA A 53 16.02 11.39 -7.28
N ALA A 54 15.91 10.42 -8.19
CA ALA A 54 15.76 10.65 -9.62
C ALA A 54 14.30 10.82 -10.06
N MET A 55 13.33 10.56 -9.18
CA MET A 55 11.91 10.59 -9.53
C MET A 55 11.38 12.03 -9.67
N PRO A 56 10.62 12.32 -10.74
CA PRO A 56 9.94 13.60 -10.84
C PRO A 56 8.82 13.70 -9.77
N PRO A 57 8.50 14.91 -9.27
CA PRO A 57 7.48 15.09 -8.21
C PRO A 57 6.12 14.47 -8.55
N GLN A 58 5.76 14.43 -9.83
CA GLN A 58 4.52 13.85 -10.33
C GLN A 58 4.47 12.32 -10.10
N ALA A 59 5.61 11.63 -10.22
CA ALA A 59 5.68 10.20 -9.99
C ALA A 59 5.56 9.86 -8.49
N LEU A 60 6.16 10.68 -7.61
CA LEU A 60 5.97 10.57 -6.16
C LEU A 60 4.50 10.79 -5.77
N ALA A 61 3.82 11.76 -6.38
CA ALA A 61 2.40 11.99 -6.16
C ALA A 61 1.53 10.79 -6.57
N LEU A 62 1.91 10.06 -7.64
CA LEU A 62 1.24 8.82 -8.04
C LEU A 62 1.44 7.68 -7.04
N ILE A 63 2.62 7.56 -6.44
CA ILE A 63 2.84 6.60 -5.34
C ILE A 63 1.91 6.94 -4.18
N VAL A 64 1.91 8.18 -3.68
CA VAL A 64 1.01 8.59 -2.59
C VAL A 64 -0.46 8.30 -2.95
N PHE A 65 -0.86 8.62 -4.18
CA PHE A 65 -2.20 8.32 -4.69
C PHE A 65 -2.52 6.83 -4.69
N ALA A 66 -1.60 5.97 -5.15
CA ALA A 66 -1.76 4.52 -5.15
C ALA A 66 -2.07 3.99 -3.74
N TRP A 67 -1.30 4.42 -2.76
CA TRP A 67 -1.44 3.99 -1.37
C TRP A 67 -2.75 4.50 -0.74
N VAL A 68 -3.14 5.74 -1.03
CA VAL A 68 -4.42 6.30 -0.59
C VAL A 68 -5.59 5.50 -1.17
N VAL A 69 -5.64 5.30 -2.48
CA VAL A 69 -6.74 4.59 -3.14
C VAL A 69 -6.76 3.11 -2.73
N GLY A 70 -5.60 2.49 -2.56
CA GLY A 70 -5.47 1.14 -2.02
C GLY A 70 -6.04 1.00 -0.61
N ALA A 71 -5.73 1.95 0.28
CA ALA A 71 -6.27 2.00 1.64
C ALA A 71 -7.79 2.08 1.65
N PHE A 72 -8.36 2.99 0.85
CA PHE A 72 -9.81 3.16 0.75
C PHE A 72 -10.48 1.94 0.13
N ALA A 73 -9.95 1.38 -0.95
CA ALA A 73 -10.53 0.22 -1.62
C ALA A 73 -10.48 -1.02 -0.72
N GLY A 74 -9.32 -1.33 -0.13
CA GLY A 74 -9.16 -2.45 0.79
C GLY A 74 -10.00 -2.29 2.05
N GLY A 75 -10.01 -1.08 2.64
CA GLY A 75 -10.81 -0.76 3.82
C GLY A 75 -12.31 -0.89 3.57
N PHE A 76 -12.78 -0.43 2.40
CA PHE A 76 -14.17 -0.58 1.97
C PHE A 76 -14.57 -2.07 1.85
N VAL A 77 -13.73 -2.89 1.20
CA VAL A 77 -13.97 -4.33 1.06
C VAL A 77 -13.97 -5.02 2.41
N ALA A 78 -13.00 -4.72 3.28
CA ALA A 78 -12.92 -5.27 4.63
C ALA A 78 -14.15 -4.93 5.47
N ALA A 79 -14.60 -3.67 5.43
CA ALA A 79 -15.81 -3.23 6.11
C ALA A 79 -17.07 -3.93 5.58
N ARG A 80 -17.16 -4.14 4.25
CA ARG A 80 -18.35 -4.72 3.62
C ARG A 80 -18.53 -6.21 3.96
N VAL A 81 -17.42 -6.93 4.10
CA VAL A 81 -17.40 -8.36 4.46
C VAL A 81 -17.53 -8.54 5.98
N SER A 82 -16.84 -7.70 6.78
CA SER A 82 -16.92 -7.70 8.25
C SER A 82 -18.17 -6.97 8.76
N LYS A 83 -19.36 -7.46 8.40
CA LYS A 83 -20.66 -6.87 8.82
C LYS A 83 -20.77 -6.59 10.31
N PRO A 84 -20.29 -7.47 11.22
CA PRO A 84 -20.36 -7.18 12.65
C PRO A 84 -19.49 -5.99 13.03
N TRP A 85 -18.25 -5.92 12.55
CA TRP A 85 -17.23 -4.95 12.96
C TRP A 85 -16.60 -4.24 11.76
N PRO A 86 -17.38 -3.43 11.01
CA PRO A 86 -16.93 -2.86 9.75
C PRO A 86 -15.83 -1.80 9.96
N ARG A 87 -15.98 -0.98 11.00
CA ARG A 87 -15.00 0.07 11.35
C ARG A 87 -13.67 -0.53 11.76
N THR A 88 -13.68 -1.54 12.64
CA THR A 88 -12.47 -2.25 13.07
C THR A 88 -11.75 -2.87 11.89
N ALA A 89 -12.47 -3.54 10.97
CA ALA A 89 -11.87 -4.14 9.79
C ALA A 89 -11.20 -3.09 8.88
N ALA A 90 -11.85 -1.95 8.63
CA ALA A 90 -11.27 -0.86 7.84
C ALA A 90 -10.05 -0.23 8.52
N MET A 91 -10.08 -0.03 9.84
CA MET A 91 -8.94 0.50 10.60
C MET A 91 -7.74 -0.43 10.55
N VAL A 92 -7.95 -1.75 10.56
CA VAL A 92 -6.87 -2.73 10.39
C VAL A 92 -6.20 -2.56 9.02
N ILE A 93 -6.97 -2.36 7.94
CA ILE A 93 -6.39 -2.08 6.62
C ILE A 93 -5.58 -0.79 6.64
N GLY A 94 -6.12 0.30 7.22
CA GLY A 94 -5.39 1.56 7.37
C GLY A 94 -4.08 1.39 8.16
N LEU A 95 -4.07 0.56 9.20
CA LEU A 95 -2.86 0.23 9.95
C LEU A 95 -1.83 -0.49 9.08
N PHE A 96 -2.23 -1.45 8.25
CA PHE A 96 -1.30 -2.13 7.33
C PHE A 96 -0.70 -1.18 6.31
N VAL A 97 -1.50 -0.25 5.77
CA VAL A 97 -0.99 0.81 4.88
C VAL A 97 0.02 1.68 5.60
N LEU A 98 -0.29 2.17 6.81
CA LEU A 98 0.63 2.98 7.61
C LEU A 98 1.95 2.25 7.89
N LEU A 99 1.87 0.98 8.29
CA LEU A 99 3.05 0.15 8.53
C LEU A 99 3.89 -0.04 7.25
N GLY A 100 3.24 -0.21 6.10
CA GLY A 100 3.93 -0.29 4.81
C GLY A 100 4.63 1.01 4.44
N VAL A 101 3.98 2.17 4.63
CA VAL A 101 4.59 3.49 4.38
C VAL A 101 5.77 3.73 5.30
N VAL A 102 5.60 3.49 6.61
CA VAL A 102 6.68 3.64 7.59
C VAL A 102 7.83 2.69 7.25
N GLY A 103 7.53 1.42 6.93
CA GLY A 103 8.53 0.45 6.50
C GLY A 103 9.32 0.93 5.29
N MET A 104 8.64 1.43 4.25
CA MET A 104 9.29 2.00 3.05
C MET A 104 10.23 3.17 3.41
N ILE A 105 9.78 4.10 4.27
CA ILE A 105 10.57 5.26 4.67
C ILE A 105 11.80 4.85 5.49
N MET A 106 11.64 3.92 6.44
CA MET A 106 12.74 3.43 7.28
C MET A 106 13.78 2.64 6.48
N MET A 107 13.38 2.01 5.37
CA MET A 107 14.27 1.30 4.46
C MET A 107 14.93 2.22 3.43
N ALA A 108 14.45 3.46 3.26
CA ALA A 108 15.03 4.41 2.33
C ALA A 108 16.43 4.85 2.82
N PRO A 109 17.48 4.74 1.97
CA PRO A 109 18.83 5.20 2.31
C PRO A 109 18.83 6.69 2.73
N GLY A 110 19.43 7.00 3.88
CA GLY A 110 19.58 8.38 4.38
C GLY A 110 18.55 8.86 5.41
N HIS A 111 17.62 8.00 5.85
CA HIS A 111 16.74 8.30 6.99
C HIS A 111 17.54 8.32 8.31
N PRO A 112 17.46 9.37 9.16
CA PRO A 112 18.09 9.36 10.47
C PRO A 112 17.46 8.31 11.38
N THR A 113 18.27 7.41 11.92
CA THR A 113 17.86 6.36 12.87
C THR A 113 17.86 6.86 14.31
#